data_AF-A0A3L7VQJ3-F1
#
_entry.id   AF-A0A3L7VQJ3-F1
#
_cell.length_a   1.000
_cell.length_b   1.000
_cell.length_c   1.000
_cell.angle_alpha   90.00
_cell.angle_beta   90.00
_cell.angle_gamma   90.00
#
_symmetry.space_group_name_H-M   'P 1'
#
loop_
_entity.id
_entity.type
_entity.pdbx_description
1 polymer ?
#
loop_
_entity_poly.entity_id
_entity_poly.type
_entity_poly.pdbx_seq_one_letter_code
_entity_poly.pdbx_strand_id
1 'polypeptide(L)'
;TPEIRKQQPATVFGPVGPPSPSNYINGAPGPFAPIFVDTGAIPADNFQLFDPEFALILGPLSLQSEYAFAYVDQIGGPPLFFNAYMAQVSYFLTGEHRPYDRKLGIHDRLKPFENFFHVRRGSRGIQTGLGAWEVAARFSNIVLNDENIRGNNLTDFTFGLNWYLNPYTRWKFNYVRAFLEDSRANKGNSMTDAYGMRIDFDF
;
A
#
# COMPACT_ATOMS: atom_id res chain seq x y z
N THR A 1 -7.54 19.44 16.10
CA THR A 1 -8.45 19.27 14.95
C THR A 1 -8.69 17.79 14.75
N PRO A 2 -9.93 17.29 14.68
CA PRO A 2 -10.19 15.86 14.79
C PRO A 2 -9.60 15.12 13.59
N GLU A 3 -8.61 14.30 13.89
CA GLU A 3 -7.93 13.36 13.00
C GLU A 3 -8.95 12.33 12.52
N ILE A 4 -9.38 12.44 11.25
CA ILE A 4 -10.17 11.38 10.62
C ILE A 4 -9.19 10.25 10.29
N ARG A 5 -8.91 9.44 11.31
CA ARG A 5 -8.10 8.24 11.20
C ARG A 5 -8.95 7.17 10.51
N LYS A 6 -9.05 7.22 9.17
CA LYS A 6 -9.50 6.06 8.40
C LYS A 6 -8.36 5.05 8.42
N GLN A 7 -8.48 4.03 9.26
CA GLN A 7 -7.71 2.81 9.08
C GLN A 7 -8.04 2.29 7.67
N GLN A 8 -7.13 2.43 6.72
CA GLN A 8 -7.22 1.64 5.49
C GLN A 8 -7.22 0.17 5.92
N PRO A 9 -8.27 -0.62 5.67
CA PRO A 9 -8.21 -2.06 5.93
C PRO A 9 -7.00 -2.61 5.19
N ALA A 10 -6.28 -3.58 5.76
CA ALA A 10 -5.09 -4.16 5.15
C ALA A 10 -5.38 -4.59 3.70
N THR A 11 -5.05 -3.72 2.76
CA THR A 11 -5.41 -3.86 1.35
C THR A 11 -4.65 -5.04 0.77
N VAL A 12 -4.88 -5.26 -0.53
CA VAL A 12 -4.17 -6.24 -1.36
C VAL A 12 -2.69 -6.36 -0.99
N PHE A 13 -2.05 -5.23 -0.75
CA PHE A 13 -0.73 -5.16 -0.19
C PHE A 13 -0.87 -4.91 1.32
N GLY A 14 -0.26 -5.77 2.15
CA GLY A 14 0.00 -5.41 3.54
C GLY A 14 0.83 -4.12 3.64
N PRO A 15 1.32 -3.72 4.83
CA PRO A 15 2.13 -2.52 5.06
C PRO A 15 3.55 -2.59 4.43
N VAL A 16 3.71 -3.33 3.32
CA VAL A 16 4.95 -3.49 2.57
C VAL A 16 4.81 -2.64 1.31
N GLY A 17 5.01 -1.34 1.49
CA GLY A 17 4.97 -0.27 0.50
C GLY A 17 5.36 1.03 1.20
N PRO A 18 5.68 2.11 0.49
CA PRO A 18 5.99 3.36 1.15
C PRO A 18 4.77 3.78 1.98
N PRO A 19 5.03 4.37 3.15
CA PRO A 19 4.02 4.57 4.17
C PRO A 19 2.82 5.35 3.61
N SER A 20 1.62 4.77 3.76
CA SER A 20 0.40 5.56 3.65
C SER A 20 0.46 6.73 4.64
N PRO A 21 0.01 7.94 4.26
CA PRO A 21 -0.10 9.09 5.17
C PRO A 21 -0.82 8.77 6.49
N SER A 22 -1.66 7.74 6.49
CA SER A 22 -2.43 7.30 7.65
C SER A 22 -1.65 6.51 8.72
N ASN A 23 -0.39 6.11 8.45
CA ASN A 23 0.40 5.23 9.34
C ASN A 23 1.56 5.93 10.07
N TYR A 24 1.67 7.26 10.02
CA TYR A 24 2.75 7.98 10.70
C TYR A 24 2.57 8.00 12.23
N ILE A 25 3.24 7.08 12.92
CA ILE A 25 3.79 7.33 14.25
C ILE A 25 5.28 7.62 14.07
N ASN A 26 5.66 8.86 14.38
CA ASN A 26 7.00 9.44 14.36
C ASN A 26 8.18 8.46 14.38
N GLY A 27 8.98 8.43 13.30
CA GLY A 27 10.42 8.15 13.35
C GLY A 27 10.90 6.75 13.75
N ALA A 28 9.99 5.77 13.92
CA ALA A 28 10.38 4.40 14.23
C ALA A 28 10.38 3.56 12.94
N PRO A 29 11.55 3.26 12.33
CA PRO A 29 11.60 2.27 11.27
C PRO A 29 11.08 0.93 11.78
N GLY A 30 10.38 0.20 10.92
CA GLY A 30 10.11 -1.22 11.19
C GLY A 30 11.44 -1.96 11.41
N PRO A 31 11.47 -3.04 12.20
CA PRO A 31 12.72 -3.69 12.62
C PRO A 31 13.61 -4.21 11.49
N PHE A 32 13.12 -4.20 10.25
CA PHE A 32 13.77 -4.81 9.09
C PHE A 32 13.97 -3.87 7.89
N ALA A 33 13.56 -2.59 7.99
CA ALA A 33 13.74 -1.63 6.89
C ALA A 33 14.16 -0.25 7.39
N PRO A 34 15.22 0.36 6.83
CA PRO A 34 15.59 1.73 7.15
C PRO A 34 14.54 2.72 6.62
N ILE A 35 14.57 3.94 7.16
CA ILE A 35 13.81 5.06 6.58
C ILE A 35 14.54 5.50 5.29
N PHE A 36 13.83 5.47 4.16
CA PHE A 36 14.38 5.84 2.84
C PHE A 36 14.28 7.33 2.55
N VAL A 37 13.13 7.93 2.89
CA VAL A 37 12.81 9.34 2.67
C VAL A 37 12.34 9.95 3.99
N ASP A 38 12.84 11.13 4.31
CA ASP A 38 12.52 11.83 5.55
C ASP A 38 12.92 13.30 5.42
N THR A 39 11.95 14.21 5.53
CA THR A 39 12.23 15.66 5.60
C THR A 39 12.88 16.06 6.93
N GLY A 40 12.77 15.22 7.96
CA GLY A 40 12.97 15.61 9.34
C GLY A 40 11.86 16.55 9.81
N ALA A 41 12.08 17.16 10.97
CA ALA A 41 11.19 18.19 11.50
C ALA A 41 11.40 19.51 10.75
N ILE A 42 10.31 20.07 10.22
CA ILE A 42 10.29 21.38 9.56
C ILE A 42 9.63 22.39 10.50
N PRO A 43 10.34 23.45 10.93
CA PRO A 43 9.70 24.57 11.62
C PRO A 43 8.75 25.29 10.66
N ALA A 44 7.46 25.32 10.98
CA ALA A 44 6.43 25.89 10.12
C ALA A 44 5.34 26.61 10.94
N ASP A 45 4.82 27.71 10.40
CA ASP A 45 3.66 28.40 10.98
C ASP A 45 2.38 27.62 10.70
N ASN A 46 2.27 27.07 9.49
CA ASN A 46 1.13 26.28 9.04
C ASN A 46 1.51 25.34 7.88
N PHE A 47 0.65 24.37 7.63
CA PHE A 47 0.68 23.55 6.41
C PHE A 47 -0.74 23.20 5.98
N GLN A 48 -0.94 22.99 4.69
CA GLN A 48 -2.17 22.43 4.13
C GLN A 48 -1.84 21.11 3.45
N LEU A 49 -2.65 20.07 3.71
CA LEU A 49 -2.53 18.76 3.09
C LEU A 49 -3.83 18.45 2.33
N PHE A 50 -3.70 18.00 1.09
CA PHE A 50 -4.79 17.56 0.25
C PHE A 50 -4.49 16.17 -0.28
N ASP A 51 -5.52 15.33 -0.35
CA ASP A 51 -5.38 13.92 -0.72
C ASP A 51 -6.62 13.40 -1.48
N PRO A 52 -6.76 13.74 -2.78
CA PRO A 52 -7.76 13.12 -3.64
C PRO A 52 -7.53 11.62 -3.84
N GLU A 53 -8.60 10.85 -3.63
CA GLU A 53 -8.66 9.40 -3.83
C GLU A 53 -9.60 9.03 -4.98
N PHE A 54 -9.27 7.96 -5.72
CA PHE A 54 -10.10 7.36 -6.76
C PHE A 54 -10.14 5.84 -6.63
N ALA A 55 -11.32 5.25 -6.83
CA ALA A 55 -11.50 3.80 -6.83
C ALA A 55 -12.53 3.36 -7.88
N LEU A 56 -12.23 2.28 -8.60
CA LEU A 56 -13.08 1.65 -9.60
C LEU A 56 -13.02 0.13 -9.47
N ILE A 57 -14.19 -0.52 -9.47
CA ILE A 57 -14.31 -1.98 -9.40
C ILE A 57 -15.21 -2.43 -10.57
N LEU A 58 -14.65 -3.23 -11.46
CA LEU A 58 -15.31 -3.78 -12.65
C LEU A 58 -15.17 -5.30 -12.64
N GLY A 59 -16.10 -5.97 -11.98
CA GLY A 59 -16.04 -7.42 -11.76
C GLY A 59 -14.71 -7.80 -11.09
N PRO A 60 -13.90 -8.69 -11.68
CA PRO A 60 -12.63 -9.12 -11.10
C PRO A 60 -11.53 -8.06 -11.13
N LEU A 61 -11.66 -7.03 -11.97
CA LEU A 61 -10.69 -5.94 -12.05
C LEU A 61 -11.01 -4.88 -11.00
N SER A 62 -10.00 -4.43 -10.26
CA SER A 62 -10.07 -3.23 -9.42
C SER A 62 -8.90 -2.30 -9.70
N LEU A 63 -9.19 -1.00 -9.71
CA LEU A 63 -8.25 0.09 -9.86
C LEU A 63 -8.43 1.06 -8.68
N GLN A 64 -7.33 1.49 -8.08
CA GLN A 64 -7.33 2.50 -7.01
C GLN A 64 -6.16 3.45 -7.22
N SER A 65 -6.32 4.72 -6.89
CA SER A 65 -5.24 5.70 -6.90
C SER A 65 -5.43 6.78 -5.86
N GLU A 66 -4.32 7.34 -5.41
CA GLU A 66 -4.24 8.37 -4.37
C GLU A 66 -3.17 9.38 -4.82
N TYR A 67 -3.41 10.67 -4.61
CA TYR A 67 -2.46 11.74 -4.89
C TYR A 67 -2.47 12.72 -3.71
N ALA A 68 -1.45 12.65 -2.87
CA ALA A 68 -1.28 13.53 -1.74
C ALA A 68 -0.34 14.69 -2.09
N PHE A 69 -0.66 15.90 -1.63
CA PHE A 69 0.25 17.03 -1.73
C PHE A 69 0.10 17.98 -0.54
N ALA A 70 1.22 18.57 -0.14
CA ALA A 70 1.30 19.48 0.98
C ALA A 70 1.97 20.78 0.57
N TYR A 71 1.39 21.90 1.00
CA TYR A 71 2.03 23.21 0.99
C TYR A 71 2.42 23.55 2.43
N VAL A 72 3.68 23.92 2.67
CA VAL A 72 4.21 24.20 4.02
C VAL A 72 4.77 25.60 4.06
N ASP A 73 4.32 26.40 5.02
CA ASP A 73 4.78 27.77 5.26
C ASP A 73 5.84 27.76 6.37
N GLN A 74 7.12 27.81 5.99
CA GLN A 74 8.25 27.66 6.90
C GLN A 74 8.49 28.89 7.77
N ILE A 75 8.86 28.66 9.04
CA ILE A 75 9.39 29.72 9.90
C ILE A 75 10.82 30.02 9.45
N GLY A 76 11.04 31.21 8.88
CA GLY A 76 12.37 31.66 8.46
C GLY A 76 12.92 30.95 7.23
N GLY A 77 12.06 30.32 6.42
CA GLY A 77 12.41 29.64 5.18
C GLY A 77 11.43 29.96 4.04
N PRO A 78 11.71 29.50 2.81
CA PRO A 78 10.77 29.61 1.69
C PRO A 78 9.53 28.72 1.89
N PRO A 79 8.42 28.95 1.18
CA PRO A 79 7.34 27.96 1.13
C PRO A 79 7.83 26.65 0.48
N LEU A 80 7.26 25.52 0.90
CA LEU A 80 7.59 24.20 0.36
C LEU A 80 6.36 23.54 -0.27
N PHE A 81 6.60 22.73 -1.29
CA PHE A 81 5.63 21.86 -1.92
C PHE A 81 6.16 20.41 -1.94
N PHE A 82 5.40 19.52 -1.31
CA PHE A 82 5.66 18.07 -1.34
C PHE A 82 4.51 17.34 -1.99
N ASN A 83 4.80 16.24 -2.67
CA ASN A 83 3.76 15.40 -3.25
C ASN A 83 4.13 13.92 -3.23
N ALA A 84 3.09 13.09 -3.20
CA ALA A 84 3.17 11.65 -3.31
C ALA A 84 1.99 11.13 -4.10
N TYR A 85 2.17 10.04 -4.83
CA TYR A 85 1.07 9.43 -5.55
C TYR A 85 1.26 7.94 -5.76
N MET A 86 0.13 7.26 -5.92
CA MET A 86 0.08 5.81 -5.96
C MET A 86 -1.03 5.36 -6.90
N ALA A 87 -0.77 4.34 -7.72
CA ALA A 87 -1.77 3.69 -8.56
C ALA A 87 -1.70 2.17 -8.42
N GLN A 88 -2.84 1.54 -8.17
CA GLN A 88 -3.00 0.12 -7.92
C GLN A 88 -3.91 -0.49 -8.97
N VAL A 89 -3.50 -1.63 -9.51
CA VAL A 89 -4.39 -2.53 -10.23
C VAL A 89 -4.35 -3.90 -9.58
N SER A 90 -5.51 -4.55 -9.53
CA SER A 90 -5.62 -5.92 -9.04
C SER A 90 -6.69 -6.68 -9.81
N TYR A 91 -6.48 -7.98 -9.96
CA TYR A 91 -7.37 -8.86 -10.71
C TYR A 91 -7.54 -10.20 -9.99
N PHE A 92 -8.79 -10.61 -9.76
CA PHE A 92 -9.12 -11.95 -9.28
C PHE A 92 -9.10 -12.95 -10.44
N LEU A 93 -8.11 -13.85 -10.42
CA LEU A 93 -7.94 -14.91 -11.41
C LEU A 93 -9.09 -15.93 -11.38
N THR A 94 -9.72 -16.09 -10.23
CA THR A 94 -10.86 -17.00 -9.97
C THR A 94 -12.22 -16.34 -10.20
N GLY A 95 -12.24 -15.07 -10.62
CA GLY A 95 -13.43 -14.36 -11.08
C GLY A 95 -14.23 -13.63 -9.99
N GLU A 96 -13.83 -13.70 -8.72
CA GLU A 96 -14.43 -12.90 -7.66
C GLU A 96 -14.33 -11.41 -7.96
N HIS A 97 -15.17 -10.61 -7.32
CA HIS A 97 -15.01 -9.16 -7.33
C HIS A 97 -14.60 -8.69 -5.94
N ARG A 98 -13.94 -7.54 -5.91
CA ARG A 98 -13.61 -6.85 -4.67
C ARG A 98 -14.88 -6.31 -4.00
N PRO A 99 -15.23 -6.74 -2.77
CA PRO A 99 -16.38 -6.19 -2.06
C PRO A 99 -16.11 -4.75 -1.63
N TYR A 100 -17.13 -3.90 -1.77
CA TYR A 100 -17.02 -2.49 -1.43
C TYR A 100 -18.32 -1.99 -0.80
N ASP A 101 -18.23 -1.48 0.42
CA ASP A 101 -19.32 -0.80 1.08
C ASP A 101 -19.35 0.68 0.64
N ARG A 102 -20.33 1.02 -0.19
CA ARG A 102 -20.50 2.38 -0.72
C ARG A 102 -20.97 3.39 0.32
N LYS A 103 -21.62 2.93 1.41
CA LYS A 103 -22.08 3.81 2.49
C LYS A 103 -20.93 4.20 3.40
N LEU A 104 -20.05 3.24 3.69
CA LEU A 104 -18.89 3.45 4.55
C LEU A 104 -17.66 3.93 3.77
N GLY A 105 -17.63 3.73 2.45
CA GLY A 105 -16.49 4.05 1.60
C GLY A 105 -15.28 3.20 1.91
N ILE A 106 -15.48 1.91 2.21
CA ILE A 106 -14.43 0.97 2.59
C ILE A 106 -14.56 -0.36 1.83
N HIS A 107 -13.44 -1.05 1.70
CA HIS A 107 -13.42 -2.44 1.24
C HIS A 107 -13.94 -3.37 2.32
N ASP A 108 -14.80 -4.31 1.93
CA ASP A 108 -15.32 -5.34 2.82
C ASP A 108 -14.57 -6.67 2.60
N ARG A 109 -14.80 -7.63 3.50
CA ARG A 109 -14.21 -8.96 3.48
C ARG A 109 -14.57 -9.71 2.21
N LEU A 110 -13.55 -10.20 1.50
CA LEU A 110 -13.71 -11.12 0.39
C LEU A 110 -14.25 -12.47 0.87
N LYS A 111 -15.28 -12.97 0.19
CA LYS A 111 -15.74 -14.35 0.31
C LYS A 111 -15.43 -15.07 -1.01
N PRO A 112 -14.51 -16.05 -1.03
CA PRO A 112 -14.25 -16.85 -2.22
C PRO A 112 -15.53 -17.48 -2.76
N PHE A 113 -15.66 -17.62 -4.07
CA PHE A 113 -16.79 -18.37 -4.66
C PHE A 113 -16.77 -19.84 -4.22
N GLU A 114 -15.57 -20.39 -4.07
CA GLU A 114 -15.31 -21.70 -3.51
C GLU A 114 -14.13 -21.61 -2.54
N ASN A 115 -14.27 -22.19 -1.34
CA ASN A 115 -13.15 -22.27 -0.40
C ASN A 115 -12.08 -23.24 -0.89
N PHE A 116 -10.84 -23.05 -0.45
CA PHE A 116 -9.78 -24.01 -0.64
C PHE A 116 -10.03 -25.27 0.17
N PHE A 117 -9.93 -26.43 -0.49
CA PHE A 117 -9.84 -27.73 0.15
C PHE A 117 -9.16 -28.74 -0.80
N HIS A 118 -8.56 -29.78 -0.24
CA HIS A 118 -7.99 -30.89 -0.99
C HIS A 118 -8.24 -32.19 -0.22
N VAL A 119 -9.24 -32.96 -0.62
CA VAL A 119 -9.72 -34.11 0.16
C VAL A 119 -9.86 -35.36 -0.70
N ARG A 120 -9.49 -36.51 -0.14
CA ARG A 120 -9.69 -37.82 -0.78
C ARG A 120 -11.12 -38.29 -0.55
N ARG A 121 -11.82 -38.63 -1.62
CA ARG A 121 -13.19 -39.16 -1.61
C ARG A 121 -13.23 -40.67 -1.82
N GLY A 122 -12.46 -41.42 -1.03
CA GLY A 122 -12.42 -42.88 -1.09
C GLY A 122 -12.09 -43.39 -2.49
N SER A 123 -12.96 -44.25 -3.05
CA SER A 123 -12.85 -44.80 -4.41
C SER A 123 -13.17 -43.79 -5.53
N ARG A 124 -13.71 -42.61 -5.19
CA ARG A 124 -14.15 -41.58 -6.16
C ARG A 124 -13.07 -40.54 -6.48
N GLY A 125 -11.82 -40.79 -6.10
CA GLY A 125 -10.70 -39.90 -6.40
C GLY A 125 -10.53 -38.75 -5.40
N ILE A 126 -9.95 -37.64 -5.87
CA ILE A 126 -9.66 -36.44 -5.08
C ILE A 126 -10.64 -35.34 -5.48
N GLN A 127 -11.14 -34.58 -4.51
CA GLN A 127 -11.93 -33.37 -4.75
C GLN A 127 -11.15 -32.16 -4.25
N THR A 128 -11.15 -31.08 -5.03
CA THR A 128 -10.40 -29.86 -4.73
C THR A 128 -11.26 -28.62 -4.93
N GLY A 129 -11.08 -27.64 -4.06
CA GLY A 129 -11.48 -26.25 -4.27
C GLY A 129 -10.26 -25.34 -4.26
N LEU A 130 -10.26 -24.27 -5.06
CA LEU A 130 -9.07 -23.45 -5.29
C LEU A 130 -8.91 -22.29 -4.29
N GLY A 131 -9.97 -21.89 -3.59
CA GLY A 131 -10.00 -20.58 -2.94
C GLY A 131 -10.12 -19.46 -3.99
N ALA A 132 -9.95 -18.21 -3.56
CA ALA A 132 -9.83 -17.08 -4.48
C ALA A 132 -8.36 -16.69 -4.68
N TRP A 133 -7.94 -16.50 -5.92
CA TRP A 133 -6.61 -16.05 -6.28
C TRP A 133 -6.67 -14.66 -6.86
N GLU A 134 -5.82 -13.78 -6.35
CA GLU A 134 -5.69 -12.41 -6.82
C GLU A 134 -4.23 -12.07 -7.08
N VAL A 135 -4.00 -11.43 -8.21
CA VAL A 135 -2.73 -10.78 -8.54
C VAL A 135 -2.92 -9.28 -8.49
N ALA A 136 -1.85 -8.57 -8.13
CA ALA A 136 -1.88 -7.12 -8.12
C ALA A 136 -0.52 -6.50 -8.42
N ALA A 137 -0.58 -5.28 -8.92
CA ALA A 137 0.56 -4.41 -9.09
C ALA A 137 0.24 -3.03 -8.51
N ARG A 138 1.26 -2.40 -7.93
CA ARG A 138 1.21 -1.03 -7.42
C ARG A 138 2.46 -0.29 -7.88
N PHE A 139 2.25 0.93 -8.33
CA PHE A 139 3.30 1.92 -8.54
C PHE A 139 3.11 3.03 -7.51
N SER A 140 4.19 3.53 -6.93
CA SER A 140 4.13 4.71 -6.09
C SER A 140 5.38 5.58 -6.23
N ASN A 141 5.20 6.87 -5.97
CA ASN A 141 6.26 7.87 -5.97
C ASN A 141 6.02 8.87 -4.84
N ILE A 142 7.09 9.34 -4.23
CA ILE A 142 7.09 10.41 -3.23
C ILE A 142 8.29 11.32 -3.47
N VAL A 143 8.05 12.63 -3.41
CA VAL A 143 9.04 13.69 -3.60
C VAL A 143 9.07 14.56 -2.35
N LEU A 144 10.17 14.47 -1.59
CA LEU A 144 10.40 15.26 -0.38
C LEU A 144 11.61 16.20 -0.50
N ASN A 145 12.15 16.36 -1.71
CA ASN A 145 13.15 17.36 -2.02
C ASN A 145 12.47 18.62 -2.55
N ASP A 146 12.55 19.72 -1.80
CA ASP A 146 12.12 21.03 -2.28
C ASP A 146 12.90 22.15 -1.56
N GLU A 147 13.23 23.23 -2.28
CA GLU A 147 13.96 24.40 -1.80
C GLU A 147 15.18 24.08 -0.89
N ASN A 148 15.06 24.36 0.41
CA ASN A 148 16.07 24.14 1.46
C ASN A 148 15.95 22.78 2.17
N ILE A 149 14.97 21.95 1.81
CA ILE A 149 14.74 20.61 2.38
C ILE A 149 15.30 19.54 1.44
N ARG A 150 16.00 18.55 2.02
CA ARG A 150 16.59 17.41 1.31
C ARG A 150 16.05 16.10 1.89
N GLY A 151 14.76 15.86 1.68
CA GLY A 151 14.03 14.70 2.21
C GLY A 151 14.10 13.42 1.37
N ASN A 152 14.79 13.46 0.23
CA ASN A 152 14.89 12.41 -0.80
C ASN A 152 13.59 12.15 -1.58
N ASN A 153 13.74 11.49 -2.72
CA ASN A 153 12.62 10.99 -3.52
C ASN A 153 12.69 9.47 -3.60
N LEU A 154 11.53 8.82 -3.60
CA LEU A 154 11.45 7.37 -3.70
C LEU A 154 10.38 6.99 -4.70
N THR A 155 10.74 6.07 -5.59
CA THR A 155 9.80 5.41 -6.50
C THR A 155 9.84 3.92 -6.24
N ASP A 156 8.69 3.26 -6.16
CA ASP A 156 8.65 1.81 -6.05
C ASP A 156 7.54 1.14 -6.86
N PHE A 157 7.82 -0.12 -7.16
CA PHE A 157 6.91 -1.05 -7.79
C PHE A 157 6.70 -2.21 -6.84
N THR A 158 5.44 -2.52 -6.56
CA THR A 158 5.05 -3.67 -5.75
C THR A 158 4.24 -4.64 -6.59
N PHE A 159 4.62 -5.92 -6.56
CA PHE A 159 3.88 -7.03 -7.14
C PHE A 159 3.37 -7.92 -6.03
N GLY A 160 2.09 -8.30 -6.11
CA GLY A 160 1.37 -8.98 -5.04
C GLY A 160 0.65 -10.21 -5.55
N LEU A 161 0.69 -11.27 -4.74
CA LEU A 161 -0.09 -12.49 -4.92
C LEU A 161 -0.85 -12.78 -3.62
N ASN A 162 -2.17 -12.81 -3.73
CA ASN A 162 -3.06 -13.09 -2.62
C ASN A 162 -3.84 -14.37 -2.88
N TRP A 163 -3.87 -15.23 -1.86
CA TRP A 163 -4.66 -16.44 -1.86
C TRP A 163 -5.63 -16.41 -0.67
N TYR A 164 -6.92 -16.36 -0.97
CA TYR A 164 -7.98 -16.37 0.02
C TYR A 164 -8.49 -17.80 0.12
N LEU A 165 -8.03 -18.52 1.14
CA LEU A 165 -8.36 -19.93 1.35
C LEU A 165 -9.83 -20.08 1.77
N ASN A 166 -10.32 -19.17 2.59
CA ASN A 166 -11.72 -19.06 3.01
C ASN A 166 -11.97 -17.62 3.49
N PRO A 167 -13.18 -17.23 3.92
CA PRO A 167 -13.45 -15.87 4.38
C PRO A 167 -12.61 -15.39 5.58
N TYR A 168 -11.94 -16.29 6.28
CA TYR A 168 -11.23 -16.06 7.54
C TYR A 168 -9.72 -16.31 7.44
N THR A 169 -9.24 -16.91 6.35
CA THR A 169 -7.84 -17.28 6.18
C THR A 169 -7.34 -16.84 4.82
N ARG A 170 -6.26 -16.06 4.81
CA ARG A 170 -5.61 -15.61 3.58
C ARG A 170 -4.10 -15.60 3.71
N TRP A 171 -3.43 -15.95 2.63
CA TRP A 171 -1.99 -15.86 2.45
C TRP A 171 -1.70 -14.73 1.46
N LYS A 172 -0.71 -13.90 1.76
CA LYS A 172 -0.29 -12.78 0.92
C LYS A 172 1.22 -12.82 0.74
N PHE A 173 1.67 -12.59 -0.49
CA PHE A 173 3.07 -12.42 -0.83
C PHE A 173 3.25 -11.14 -1.63
N ASN A 174 4.25 -10.36 -1.28
CA ASN A 174 4.63 -9.13 -1.97
C ASN A 174 6.12 -9.15 -2.31
N TYR A 175 6.43 -8.66 -3.51
CA TYR A 175 7.76 -8.27 -3.92
C TYR A 175 7.76 -6.78 -4.22
N VAL A 176 8.67 -6.03 -3.59
CA VAL A 176 8.83 -4.59 -3.77
C VAL A 176 10.21 -4.32 -4.35
N ARG A 177 10.26 -3.50 -5.39
CA ARG A 177 11.51 -2.91 -5.91
C ARG A 177 11.43 -1.40 -5.78
N ALA A 178 12.34 -0.82 -5.01
CA ALA A 178 12.40 0.59 -4.72
C ALA A 178 13.66 1.24 -5.30
N PHE A 179 13.50 2.46 -5.80
CA PHE A 179 14.53 3.30 -6.41
C PHE A 179 14.59 4.60 -5.60
N LEU A 180 15.65 4.75 -4.81
CA LEU A 180 15.91 5.94 -4.01
C LEU A 180 16.77 6.92 -4.81
N GLU A 181 16.29 8.15 -4.94
CA GLU A 181 17.08 9.29 -5.41
C GLU A 181 17.51 10.11 -4.19
N ASP A 182 18.79 9.99 -3.84
CA ASP A 182 19.39 10.70 -2.70
C ASP A 182 20.23 11.87 -3.21
N SER A 183 19.74 13.07 -2.96
CA SER A 183 20.38 14.33 -3.40
C SER A 183 21.40 14.85 -2.39
N ARG A 184 21.63 14.15 -1.27
CA ARG A 184 22.60 14.55 -0.24
C ARG A 184 24.02 14.22 -0.68
N ALA A 185 24.96 15.06 -0.27
CA ALA A 185 26.37 14.90 -0.64
C ALA A 185 26.88 13.50 -0.27
N ASN A 186 27.53 12.83 -1.23
CA ASN A 186 28.18 11.52 -1.08
C ASN A 186 27.26 10.32 -0.78
N LYS A 187 25.92 10.43 -0.94
CA LYS A 187 24.99 9.32 -0.68
C LYS A 187 24.64 8.51 -1.94
N GLY A 188 24.43 9.18 -3.08
CA GLY A 188 24.14 8.54 -4.37
C GLY A 188 22.82 7.76 -4.41
N ASN A 189 22.35 7.43 -5.61
CA ASN A 189 21.10 6.69 -5.78
C ASN A 189 21.25 5.22 -5.32
N SER A 190 20.17 4.63 -4.82
CA SER A 190 20.17 3.22 -4.42
C SER A 190 18.96 2.46 -4.94
N MET A 191 19.13 1.14 -5.12
CA MET A 191 18.06 0.21 -5.44
C MET A 191 17.89 -0.78 -4.30
N THR A 192 16.64 -1.09 -3.94
CA THR A 192 16.33 -2.04 -2.89
C THR A 192 15.26 -3.03 -3.36
N ASP A 193 15.50 -4.31 -3.11
CA ASP A 193 14.53 -5.38 -3.29
C ASP A 193 14.05 -5.88 -1.91
N ALA A 194 12.75 -6.00 -1.73
CA ALA A 194 12.14 -6.50 -0.52
C ALA A 194 11.08 -7.57 -0.81
N TYR A 195 11.03 -8.58 0.04
CA TYR A 195 10.07 -9.68 -0.04
C TYR A 195 9.29 -9.76 1.27
N GLY A 196 7.97 -9.80 1.18
CA GLY A 196 7.07 -9.87 2.33
C GLY A 196 6.08 -11.00 2.18
N MET A 197 5.90 -11.78 3.25
CA MET A 197 4.86 -12.80 3.31
C MET A 197 4.02 -12.60 4.57
N ARG A 198 2.72 -12.84 4.46
CA ARG A 198 1.78 -12.71 5.57
C ARG A 198 0.72 -13.80 5.49
N ILE A 199 0.37 -14.37 6.64
CA ILE A 199 -0.80 -15.22 6.81
C ILE A 199 -1.70 -14.53 7.82
N ASP A 200 -2.93 -14.25 7.41
CA ASP A 200 -3.95 -13.65 8.27
C ASP A 200 -4.97 -14.71 8.68
N PHE A 201 -5.31 -14.73 9.96
CA PHE A 201 -6.43 -15.46 10.53
C PHE A 201 -7.36 -14.46 11.23
N ASP A 202 -8.65 -14.53 10.92
CA ASP A 202 -9.71 -13.67 11.43
C ASP A 202 -10.79 -14.57 12.06
N PHE A 203 -11.35 -14.23 13.24
CA PHE A 203 -12.24 -15.09 14.02
C PHE A 203 -13.42 -14.34 14.63
#